data_AF-A0A1F3MUS0-F1
#
_entry.id   AF-A0A1F3MUS0-F1
#
_cell.length_a   1.000
_cell.length_b   1.000
_cell.length_c   1.000
_cell.angle_alpha   90.00
_cell.angle_beta   90.00
_cell.angle_gamma   90.00
#
_symmetry.space_group_name_H-M   'P 1'
#
loop_
_entity.id
_entity.type
_entity.pdbx_description
1 polymer ?
#
loop_
_entity_poly.entity_id
_entity_poly.type
_entity_poly.pdbx_seq_one_letter_code
_entity_poly.pdbx_strand_id
1 'polypeptide(L)'
;MVQSVLGAKNLTQGQLGSNFTGWLKILDVALFIIPGITCFVLFPNLADPDEAYMTMVTRLLPAGMTGLVIAVLIAALISTIDSALNSLSTVSTMDIYIKKYKPAATQKDIIKIGRIITVIGAFTAIFLTLAIDSIKGLNLFDVFQAVLSFIAPPMSVVFLFGVLWKKTTTRAANIILSAGTVFSIGTGIFYLWIFPSEQYDFWPHFLLLSFCIFVILAAAAFLISRFDKKGAEKDQNILSYEKLPGPEKKVWAAWILLIITMVGLYILFNGHS
;
A
#
# COMPACT_ATOMS: atom_id res chain seq x y z
N MET A 1 -6.20 -6.20 2.44
CA MET A 1 -6.85 -7.34 1.73
C MET A 1 -6.45 -8.72 2.23
N VAL A 2 -5.52 -8.89 3.19
CA VAL A 2 -5.24 -10.24 3.73
C VAL A 2 -6.47 -10.82 4.46
N GLN A 3 -7.22 -9.98 5.17
CA GLN A 3 -8.38 -10.39 5.95
C GLN A 3 -9.54 -10.92 5.10
N SER A 4 -9.75 -10.41 3.87
CA SER A 4 -10.81 -10.90 2.98
C SER A 4 -10.51 -12.31 2.45
N VAL A 5 -9.24 -12.64 2.24
CA VAL A 5 -8.82 -14.01 1.88
C VAL A 5 -9.03 -14.97 3.05
N LEU A 6 -8.75 -14.52 4.29
CA LEU A 6 -8.96 -15.32 5.51
C LEU A 6 -10.45 -15.51 5.86
N GLY A 7 -11.31 -14.58 5.46
CA GLY A 7 -12.77 -14.70 5.59
C GLY A 7 -13.44 -15.51 4.49
N ALA A 8 -12.68 -16.07 3.53
CA ALA A 8 -13.24 -16.86 2.46
C ALA A 8 -13.78 -18.21 2.97
N LYS A 9 -14.77 -18.76 2.26
CA LYS A 9 -15.43 -20.03 2.61
C LYS A 9 -14.46 -21.20 2.80
N ASN A 10 -13.36 -21.21 2.04
CA ASN A 10 -12.28 -22.17 2.17
C ASN A 10 -11.00 -21.61 1.52
N LEU A 11 -9.86 -22.27 1.77
CA LEU A 11 -8.55 -21.87 1.26
C LEU A 11 -8.53 -21.72 -0.26
N THR A 12 -9.12 -22.68 -0.98
CA THR A 12 -9.19 -22.69 -2.46
C THR A 12 -9.92 -21.47 -3.00
N GLN A 13 -11.07 -21.11 -2.42
CA GLN A 13 -11.83 -19.91 -2.81
C GLN A 13 -11.09 -18.63 -2.47
N GLY A 14 -10.39 -18.58 -1.34
CA GLY A 14 -9.51 -17.46 -1.00
C GLY A 14 -8.38 -17.27 -2.03
N GLN A 15 -7.75 -18.36 -2.46
CA GLN A 15 -6.69 -18.35 -3.48
C GLN A 15 -7.20 -17.96 -4.86
N LEU A 16 -8.35 -18.51 -5.29
CA LEU A 16 -8.99 -18.14 -6.56
C LEU A 16 -9.45 -16.68 -6.56
N GLY A 17 -10.01 -16.18 -5.44
CA GLY A 17 -10.35 -14.77 -5.27
C GLY A 17 -9.12 -13.87 -5.41
N SER A 18 -8.00 -14.24 -4.78
CA SER A 18 -6.74 -13.51 -4.93
C SER A 18 -6.22 -13.53 -6.37
N ASN A 19 -6.33 -14.66 -7.07
CA ASN A 19 -5.93 -14.74 -8.47
C ASN A 19 -6.84 -13.89 -9.38
N PHE A 20 -8.15 -13.90 -9.14
CA PHE A 20 -9.11 -13.06 -9.85
C PHE A 20 -8.83 -11.57 -9.68
N THR A 21 -8.47 -11.13 -8.47
CA THR A 21 -8.00 -9.75 -8.24
C THR A 21 -6.76 -9.42 -9.09
N GLY A 22 -5.85 -10.38 -9.27
CA GLY A 22 -4.70 -10.23 -10.17
C GLY A 22 -5.12 -9.95 -11.61
N TRP A 23 -6.11 -10.66 -12.13
CA TRP A 23 -6.66 -10.41 -13.47
C TRP A 23 -7.31 -9.04 -13.61
N LEU A 24 -8.10 -8.62 -12.62
CA LEU A 24 -8.70 -7.29 -12.59
C LEU A 24 -7.63 -6.18 -12.60
N LYS A 25 -6.48 -6.42 -11.95
CA LYS A 25 -5.38 -5.45 -11.90
C LYS A 25 -4.67 -5.28 -13.25
N ILE A 26 -4.64 -6.30 -14.10
CA ILE A 26 -4.14 -6.18 -15.47
C ILE A 26 -5.06 -5.26 -16.29
N LEU A 27 -6.37 -5.42 -16.13
CA LEU A 27 -7.38 -4.63 -16.84
C LEU A 27 -7.36 -3.15 -16.41
N ASP A 28 -7.08 -2.89 -15.13
CA ASP A 28 -6.93 -1.56 -14.54
C ASP A 28 -5.98 -0.67 -15.36
N VAL A 29 -4.82 -1.20 -15.75
CA VAL A 29 -3.81 -0.46 -16.55
C VAL A 29 -4.40 -0.01 -17.88
N ALA A 30 -5.11 -0.88 -18.59
CA ALA A 30 -5.73 -0.51 -19.86
C ALA A 30 -6.84 0.55 -19.69
N LEU A 31 -7.64 0.43 -18.63
CA LEU A 31 -8.71 1.39 -18.33
C LEU A 31 -8.20 2.79 -18.02
N PHE A 32 -7.01 2.95 -17.43
CA PHE A 32 -6.44 4.26 -17.14
C PHE A 32 -5.56 4.81 -18.27
N ILE A 33 -4.74 3.96 -18.90
CA ILE A 33 -3.80 4.41 -19.95
C ILE A 33 -4.53 4.81 -21.24
N ILE A 34 -5.53 4.03 -21.68
CA ILE A 34 -6.21 4.31 -22.96
C ILE A 34 -6.89 5.68 -22.94
N PRO A 35 -7.67 6.06 -21.90
CA PRO A 35 -8.20 7.41 -21.79
C PRO A 35 -7.09 8.47 -21.73
N GLY A 36 -6.02 8.24 -20.98
CA GLY A 36 -4.89 9.18 -20.90
C GLY A 36 -4.29 9.50 -22.28
N ILE A 37 -3.98 8.47 -23.08
CA ILE A 37 -3.44 8.63 -24.44
C ILE A 37 -4.49 9.31 -25.35
N THR A 38 -5.75 8.91 -25.24
CA THR A 38 -6.84 9.52 -26.04
C THR A 38 -6.98 11.00 -25.72
N CYS A 39 -6.90 11.39 -24.44
CA CYS A 39 -6.93 12.79 -24.01
C CYS A 39 -5.75 13.56 -24.58
N PHE A 40 -4.55 12.98 -24.54
CA PHE A 40 -3.34 13.62 -25.05
C PHE A 40 -3.45 13.95 -26.55
N VAL A 41 -4.06 13.06 -27.34
CA VAL A 41 -4.28 13.29 -28.78
C VAL A 41 -5.40 14.30 -29.05
N LEU A 42 -6.50 14.26 -28.28
CA LEU A 42 -7.66 15.14 -28.49
C LEU A 42 -7.48 16.55 -27.92
N PHE A 43 -6.70 16.68 -26.84
CA PHE A 43 -6.50 17.92 -26.09
C PHE A 43 -4.99 18.17 -25.85
N PRO A 44 -4.20 18.44 -26.91
CA PRO A 44 -2.74 18.53 -26.81
C PRO A 44 -2.22 19.74 -26.00
N ASN A 45 -3.08 20.75 -25.77
CA ASN A 45 -2.73 21.98 -25.06
C ASN A 45 -3.31 22.03 -23.62
N LEU A 46 -3.53 20.87 -23.00
CA LEU A 46 -4.03 20.81 -21.63
C LEU A 46 -2.96 21.36 -20.67
N ALA A 47 -3.34 22.35 -19.85
CA ALA A 47 -2.41 23.04 -18.95
C ALA A 47 -1.94 22.14 -17.81
N ASP A 48 -2.82 21.29 -17.30
CA ASP A 48 -2.56 20.35 -16.21
C ASP A 48 -2.91 18.91 -16.65
N PRO A 49 -1.92 17.99 -16.73
CA PRO A 49 -2.16 16.58 -17.03
C PRO A 49 -3.16 15.90 -16.08
N ASP A 50 -3.27 16.35 -14.83
CA ASP A 50 -4.16 15.76 -13.83
C ASP A 50 -5.65 16.01 -14.16
N GLU A 51 -5.95 17.04 -14.96
CA GLU A 51 -7.30 17.34 -15.43
C GLU A 51 -7.75 16.48 -16.63
N ALA A 52 -6.88 15.62 -17.17
CA ALA A 52 -7.14 14.89 -18.42
C ALA A 52 -8.42 14.06 -18.36
N TYR A 53 -8.61 13.28 -17.29
CA TYR A 53 -9.80 12.43 -17.13
C TYR A 53 -11.09 13.26 -17.06
N MET A 54 -11.07 14.34 -16.26
CA MET A 54 -12.24 15.22 -16.10
C MET A 54 -12.55 16.00 -17.38
N THR A 55 -11.52 16.39 -18.14
CA THR A 55 -11.67 17.04 -19.44
C THR A 55 -12.39 16.12 -20.42
N MET A 56 -11.99 14.85 -20.51
CA MET A 56 -12.69 13.89 -21.37
C MET A 56 -14.15 13.68 -20.96
N VAL A 57 -14.42 13.50 -19.65
CA VAL A 57 -15.77 13.27 -19.13
C VAL A 57 -16.71 14.45 -19.40
N THR A 58 -16.20 15.67 -19.30
CA THR A 58 -17.01 16.89 -19.49
C THR A 58 -17.13 17.32 -20.95
N ARG A 59 -16.15 17.02 -21.79
CA ARG A 59 -16.13 17.44 -23.22
C ARG A 59 -16.68 16.40 -24.18
N LEU A 60 -16.61 15.11 -23.85
CA LEU A 60 -16.96 14.03 -24.79
C LEU A 60 -18.27 13.33 -24.45
N LEU A 61 -18.71 13.34 -23.19
CA LEU A 61 -19.95 12.66 -22.80
C LEU A 61 -21.18 13.58 -22.92
N PRO A 62 -22.35 13.01 -23.24
CA PRO A 62 -23.59 13.77 -23.29
C PRO A 62 -24.04 14.22 -21.89
N ALA A 63 -24.84 15.29 -21.87
CA ALA A 63 -25.51 15.75 -20.66
C ALA A 63 -26.31 14.60 -20.02
N GLY A 64 -26.15 14.42 -18.70
CA GLY A 64 -26.66 13.26 -17.96
C GLY A 64 -25.58 12.22 -17.65
N MET A 65 -24.82 11.76 -18.65
CA MET A 65 -23.70 10.83 -18.41
C MET A 65 -22.55 11.50 -17.67
N THR A 66 -22.22 12.76 -18.00
CA THR A 66 -21.24 13.55 -17.24
C THR A 66 -21.63 13.64 -15.76
N GLY A 67 -22.90 13.92 -15.45
CA GLY A 67 -23.39 14.00 -14.08
C GLY A 67 -23.32 12.65 -13.35
N LEU A 68 -23.66 11.55 -14.03
CA LEU A 68 -23.53 10.21 -13.49
C LEU A 68 -22.08 9.87 -13.14
N VAL A 69 -21.14 10.14 -14.05
CA VAL A 69 -19.71 9.86 -13.82
C VAL A 69 -19.18 10.69 -12.66
N ILE A 70 -19.48 11.99 -12.60
CA ILE A 70 -19.06 12.85 -11.49
C ILE A 70 -19.61 12.32 -10.15
N ALA A 71 -20.89 11.92 -10.12
CA ALA A 71 -21.48 11.33 -8.91
C ALA A 71 -20.78 10.03 -8.48
N VAL A 72 -20.45 9.15 -9.43
CA VAL A 72 -19.72 7.90 -9.16
C VAL A 72 -18.31 8.17 -8.64
N LEU A 73 -17.59 9.14 -9.22
CA LEU A 73 -16.25 9.53 -8.77
C LEU A 73 -16.28 10.06 -7.33
N ILE A 74 -17.21 10.98 -7.04
CA ILE A 74 -17.37 11.53 -5.68
C ILE A 74 -17.73 10.42 -4.70
N ALA A 75 -18.65 9.52 -5.06
CA ALA A 75 -19.03 8.39 -4.21
C ALA A 75 -17.84 7.44 -3.94
N ALA A 76 -17.03 7.14 -4.97
CA ALA A 76 -15.83 6.32 -4.83
C ALA A 76 -14.76 6.97 -3.94
N LEU A 77 -14.56 8.28 -4.08
CA LEU A 77 -13.65 9.07 -3.23
C LEU A 77 -14.12 9.04 -1.77
N ILE A 78 -15.40 9.31 -1.51
CA ILE A 78 -15.98 9.28 -0.16
C ILE A 78 -15.82 7.88 0.46
N SER A 79 -16.09 6.82 -0.30
CA SER A 79 -15.94 5.44 0.18
C SER A 79 -14.50 5.10 0.56
N THR A 80 -13.52 5.62 -0.18
CA THR A 80 -12.10 5.42 0.11
C THR A 80 -11.68 6.18 1.38
N ILE A 81 -12.12 7.43 1.51
CA ILE A 81 -11.85 8.26 2.70
C ILE A 81 -12.51 7.66 3.95
N ASP A 82 -13.76 7.23 3.85
CA ASP A 82 -14.50 6.59 4.93
C ASP A 82 -13.78 5.32 5.42
N SER A 83 -13.35 4.46 4.49
CA SER A 83 -12.59 3.25 4.80
C SER A 83 -11.27 3.56 5.51
N ALA A 84 -10.53 4.58 5.05
CA ALA A 84 -9.27 4.98 5.66
C ALA A 84 -9.45 5.54 7.08
N LEU A 85 -10.42 6.45 7.26
CA LEU A 85 -10.73 7.04 8.57
C LEU A 85 -11.29 6.00 9.56
N ASN A 86 -12.10 5.06 9.07
CA ASN A 86 -12.61 3.97 9.89
C ASN A 86 -11.49 3.01 10.32
N SER A 87 -10.53 2.71 9.44
CA SER A 87 -9.35 1.93 9.79
C SER A 87 -8.51 2.64 10.85
N LEU A 88 -8.27 3.95 10.69
CA LEU A 88 -7.54 4.77 11.68
C LEU A 88 -8.25 4.75 13.05
N SER A 89 -9.57 4.92 13.04
CA SER A 89 -10.41 4.89 14.23
C SER A 89 -10.36 3.54 14.93
N THR A 90 -10.44 2.44 14.16
CA THR A 90 -10.41 1.08 14.69
C THR A 90 -9.05 0.74 15.28
N VAL A 91 -7.94 0.99 14.58
CA VAL A 91 -6.59 0.73 15.09
C VAL A 91 -6.34 1.55 16.36
N SER A 92 -6.70 2.83 16.36
CA SER A 92 -6.47 3.68 17.52
C SER A 92 -7.35 3.33 18.73
N THR A 93 -8.58 2.87 18.50
CA THR A 93 -9.46 2.43 19.60
C THR A 93 -9.08 1.05 20.13
N MET A 94 -8.90 0.07 19.24
CA MET A 94 -8.68 -1.32 19.62
C MET A 94 -7.24 -1.56 20.08
N ASP A 95 -6.26 -1.13 19.28
CA ASP A 95 -4.84 -1.47 19.52
C ASP A 95 -4.16 -0.51 20.49
N ILE A 96 -4.62 0.74 20.55
CA ILE A 96 -4.05 1.75 21.44
C ILE A 96 -4.95 1.94 22.66
N TYR A 97 -6.17 2.44 22.50
CA TYR A 97 -7.03 2.83 23.64
C TYR A 97 -7.40 1.64 24.54
N ILE A 98 -7.98 0.57 24.02
CA ILE A 98 -8.39 -0.59 24.83
C ILE A 98 -7.16 -1.33 25.36
N LYS A 99 -6.24 -1.71 24.47
CA LYS A 99 -5.12 -2.59 24.84
C LYS A 99 -4.12 -1.94 25.79
N LYS A 100 -3.91 -0.61 25.68
CA LYS A 100 -2.87 0.10 26.45
C LYS A 100 -3.42 0.99 27.56
N TYR A 101 -4.60 1.60 27.40
CA TYR A 101 -5.09 2.62 28.33
C TYR A 101 -6.29 2.19 29.17
N LYS A 102 -7.33 1.61 28.57
CA LYS A 102 -8.56 1.22 29.29
C LYS A 102 -9.10 -0.13 28.80
N PRO A 103 -8.57 -1.26 29.29
CA PRO A 103 -9.02 -2.60 28.88
C PRO A 103 -10.50 -2.88 29.19
N ALA A 104 -11.05 -2.24 30.22
CA ALA A 104 -12.46 -2.34 30.62
C ALA A 104 -13.35 -1.23 30.00
N ALA A 105 -12.97 -0.67 28.85
CA ALA A 105 -13.77 0.34 28.16
C ALA A 105 -15.11 -0.24 27.71
N THR A 106 -16.19 0.53 27.89
CA THR A 106 -17.52 0.11 27.41
C THR A 106 -17.66 0.35 25.91
N GLN A 107 -18.60 -0.33 25.24
CA GLN A 107 -18.85 -0.12 23.81
C GLN A 107 -19.19 1.35 23.49
N LYS A 108 -19.89 2.05 24.39
CA LYS A 108 -20.19 3.49 24.26
C LYS A 108 -18.92 4.35 24.28
N ASP A 109 -17.97 4.03 25.15
CA ASP A 109 -16.68 4.72 25.23
C ASP A 109 -15.89 4.54 23.92
N ILE A 110 -15.83 3.32 23.40
CA ILE A 110 -15.12 2.98 22.16
C ILE A 110 -15.73 3.77 20.99
N ILE A 111 -17.05 3.79 20.84
CA ILE A 111 -17.71 4.54 19.76
C ILE A 111 -17.45 6.04 19.89
N LYS A 112 -17.52 6.59 21.11
CA LYS A 112 -17.29 8.03 21.35
C LYS A 112 -15.87 8.42 20.96
N ILE A 113 -14.88 7.66 21.41
CA ILE A 113 -13.46 7.93 21.09
C ILE A 113 -13.18 7.69 19.62
N GLY A 114 -13.75 6.64 19.04
CA GLY A 114 -13.63 6.36 17.61
C GLY A 114 -14.10 7.54 16.77
N ARG A 115 -15.25 8.15 17.08
CA ARG A 115 -15.74 9.36 16.41
C ARG A 115 -14.80 10.56 16.57
N ILE A 116 -14.25 10.77 17.76
CA ILE A 116 -13.29 11.86 18.01
C ILE A 116 -12.04 11.66 17.14
N ILE A 117 -11.51 10.44 17.07
CA ILE A 117 -10.33 10.12 16.28
C ILE A 117 -10.60 10.31 14.78
N THR A 118 -11.78 9.91 14.29
CA THR A 118 -12.21 10.16 12.92
C THR A 118 -12.21 11.66 12.59
N VAL A 119 -12.80 12.50 13.46
CA VAL A 119 -12.87 13.95 13.24
C VAL A 119 -11.47 14.58 13.28
N ILE A 120 -10.66 14.24 14.27
CA ILE A 120 -9.29 14.75 14.37
C ILE A 120 -8.47 14.31 13.14
N GLY A 121 -8.54 13.04 12.77
CA GLY A 121 -7.84 12.51 11.60
C GLY A 121 -8.24 13.20 10.30
N ALA A 122 -9.54 13.50 10.12
CA ALA A 122 -10.02 14.25 8.97
C ALA A 122 -9.45 15.68 8.91
N PHE A 123 -9.48 16.41 10.03
CA PHE A 123 -8.87 17.74 10.09
C PHE A 123 -7.35 17.69 9.85
N THR A 124 -6.64 16.75 10.46
CA THR A 124 -5.20 16.58 10.25
C THR A 124 -4.88 16.28 8.78
N ALA A 125 -5.68 15.45 8.11
CA ALA A 125 -5.51 15.19 6.69
C ALA A 125 -5.70 16.46 5.84
N ILE A 126 -6.73 17.26 6.12
CA ILE A 126 -6.96 18.54 5.42
C ILE A 126 -5.77 19.49 5.62
N PHE A 127 -5.32 19.66 6.87
CA PHE A 127 -4.16 20.52 7.15
C PHE A 127 -2.89 20.05 6.45
N LEU A 128 -2.65 18.73 6.42
CA LEU A 128 -1.48 18.16 5.76
C LEU A 128 -1.54 18.37 4.24
N THR A 129 -2.69 18.16 3.61
CA THR A 129 -2.88 18.41 2.18
C THR A 129 -2.61 19.86 1.82
N LEU A 130 -3.17 20.82 2.58
CA LEU A 130 -2.92 22.25 2.36
C LEU A 130 -1.44 22.62 2.57
N ALA A 131 -0.76 21.97 3.52
CA ALA A 131 0.65 22.19 3.76
C ALA A 131 1.52 21.69 2.59
N ILE A 132 1.19 20.55 1.98
CA ILE A 132 1.93 19.98 0.84
C ILE A 132 1.66 20.80 -0.43
N ASP A 133 0.41 21.18 -0.70
CA ASP A 133 0.02 21.97 -1.88
C ASP A 133 0.71 23.35 -1.93
N SER A 134 1.04 23.91 -0.77
CA SER A 134 1.80 25.17 -0.65
C SER A 134 3.28 25.05 -1.10
N ILE A 135 3.82 23.84 -1.21
CA ILE A 135 5.22 23.61 -1.60
C ILE A 135 5.33 23.56 -3.12
N LYS A 136 5.79 24.66 -3.72
CA LYS A 136 6.02 24.76 -5.17
C LYS A 136 7.08 23.75 -5.63
N GLY A 137 6.74 22.94 -6.63
CA GLY A 137 7.66 22.03 -7.32
C GLY A 137 7.49 20.55 -7.00
N LEU A 138 6.77 20.18 -5.93
CA LEU A 138 6.53 18.78 -5.60
C LEU A 138 5.14 18.36 -6.09
N ASN A 139 5.07 17.35 -6.96
CA ASN A 139 3.78 16.74 -7.31
C ASN A 139 3.25 15.97 -6.08
N LEU A 140 2.02 16.28 -5.64
CA LEU A 140 1.38 15.64 -4.49
C LEU A 140 1.36 14.11 -4.61
N PHE A 141 1.17 13.61 -5.84
CA PHE A 141 1.19 12.18 -6.14
C PHE A 141 2.56 11.56 -5.87
N ASP A 142 3.64 12.22 -6.32
CA ASP A 142 5.01 11.73 -6.12
C ASP A 142 5.40 11.74 -4.64
N VAL A 143 5.01 12.78 -3.89
CA VAL A 143 5.21 12.84 -2.44
C VAL A 143 4.46 11.71 -1.74
N PHE A 144 3.19 11.52 -2.08
CA PHE A 144 2.37 10.46 -1.50
C PHE A 144 2.98 9.08 -1.78
N GLN A 145 3.38 8.82 -3.03
CA GLN A 145 4.04 7.57 -3.41
C GLN A 145 5.38 7.37 -2.71
N ALA A 146 6.19 8.42 -2.59
CA ALA A 146 7.47 8.37 -1.89
C ALA A 146 7.27 8.01 -0.41
N VAL A 147 6.34 8.68 0.29
CA VAL A 147 6.03 8.39 1.69
C VAL A 147 5.58 6.94 1.88
N LEU A 148 4.68 6.44 1.04
CA LEU A 148 4.27 5.02 1.07
C LEU A 148 5.47 4.09 0.84
N SER A 149 6.35 4.44 -0.09
CA SER A 149 7.54 3.67 -0.42
C SER A 149 8.57 3.63 0.70
N PHE A 150 8.65 4.64 1.57
CA PHE A 150 9.53 4.62 2.73
C PHE A 150 8.90 3.97 3.97
N ILE A 151 7.58 3.86 4.03
CA ILE A 151 6.88 3.16 5.13
C ILE A 151 6.82 1.64 4.88
N ALA A 152 6.78 1.21 3.62
CA ALA A 152 6.61 -0.20 3.25
C ALA A 152 7.78 -1.14 3.64
N PRO A 153 9.08 -0.78 3.54
CA PRO A 153 10.19 -1.72 3.72
C PRO A 153 10.27 -2.35 5.12
N PRO A 154 10.25 -1.60 6.23
CA PRO A 154 10.33 -2.18 7.57
C PRO A 154 9.20 -3.17 7.85
N MET A 155 7.97 -2.82 7.48
CA MET A 155 6.81 -3.70 7.63
C MET A 155 6.93 -4.96 6.77
N SER A 156 7.39 -4.80 5.52
CA SER A 156 7.59 -5.92 4.60
C SER A 156 8.65 -6.89 5.11
N VAL A 157 9.77 -6.40 5.64
CA VAL A 157 10.83 -7.26 6.22
C VAL A 157 10.28 -8.07 7.39
N VAL A 158 9.64 -7.42 8.36
CA VAL A 158 9.11 -8.12 9.55
C VAL A 158 8.05 -9.13 9.16
N PHE A 159 7.15 -8.79 8.24
CA PHE A 159 6.10 -9.70 7.78
C PHE A 159 6.68 -10.89 6.99
N LEU A 160 7.55 -10.64 6.00
CA LEU A 160 8.15 -11.69 5.19
C LEU A 160 9.03 -12.61 6.04
N PHE A 161 9.82 -12.07 6.96
CA PHE A 161 10.66 -12.88 7.84
C PHE A 161 9.83 -13.63 8.87
N GLY A 162 8.75 -13.02 9.39
CA GLY A 162 7.81 -13.69 10.28
C GLY A 162 7.10 -14.88 9.62
N VAL A 163 6.79 -14.78 8.32
CA VAL A 163 6.06 -15.83 7.58
C VAL A 163 7.00 -16.87 6.95
N LEU A 164 8.06 -16.43 6.27
CA LEU A 164 8.92 -17.30 5.46
C LEU A 164 10.09 -17.87 6.26
N TRP A 165 10.51 -17.21 7.35
CA TRP A 165 11.68 -17.60 8.10
C TRP A 165 11.38 -17.95 9.56
N LYS A 166 11.36 -19.25 9.83
CA LYS A 166 11.12 -19.85 11.15
C LYS A 166 12.08 -19.42 12.27
N LYS A 167 13.19 -18.73 12.01
CA LYS A 167 14.17 -18.34 13.06
C LYS A 167 14.09 -16.85 13.42
N THR A 168 13.11 -16.14 12.87
CA THR A 168 12.90 -14.72 13.17
C THR A 168 12.55 -14.55 14.64
N THR A 169 13.31 -13.72 15.36
CA THR A 169 13.08 -13.48 16.78
C THR A 169 12.19 -12.26 17.00
N THR A 170 11.40 -12.25 18.08
CA THR A 170 10.59 -11.08 18.46
C THR A 170 11.46 -9.82 18.65
N ARG A 171 12.72 -9.98 19.11
CA ARG A 171 13.67 -8.85 19.22
C ARG A 171 14.06 -8.30 17.85
N ALA A 172 14.40 -9.17 16.89
CA ALA A 172 14.70 -8.73 15.53
C ALA A 172 13.51 -7.99 14.92
N ALA A 173 12.30 -8.53 15.07
CA ALA A 173 11.06 -7.89 14.61
C ALA A 173 10.87 -6.50 15.22
N ASN A 174 11.02 -6.36 16.55
CA ASN A 174 10.86 -5.09 17.24
C ASN A 174 11.93 -4.06 16.85
N ILE A 175 13.19 -4.46 16.71
CA ILE A 175 14.29 -3.57 16.31
C ILE A 175 14.07 -3.06 14.88
N ILE A 176 13.73 -3.96 13.95
CA ILE A 176 13.47 -3.57 12.56
C ILE A 176 12.22 -2.68 12.47
N LEU A 177 11.16 -3.01 13.20
CA LEU A 177 9.94 -2.22 13.16
C LEU A 177 10.11 -0.83 13.81
N SER A 178 10.97 -0.69 14.82
CA SER A 178 11.24 0.60 15.45
C SER A 178 12.38 1.34 14.76
N ALA A 179 13.63 0.89 14.94
CA ALA A 179 14.82 1.52 14.39
C ALA A 179 14.84 1.52 12.85
N GLY A 180 14.36 0.44 12.22
CA GLY A 180 14.25 0.39 10.76
C GLY A 180 13.22 1.36 10.19
N THR A 181 12.11 1.59 10.89
CA THR A 181 11.13 2.63 10.52
C THR A 181 11.71 4.03 10.66
N VAL A 182 12.42 4.31 11.76
CA VAL A 182 13.10 5.60 11.95
C VAL A 182 14.14 5.83 10.85
N PHE A 183 14.94 4.81 10.52
CA PHE A 183 15.91 4.89 9.43
C PHE A 183 15.25 5.12 8.06
N SER A 184 14.18 4.39 7.76
CA SER A 184 13.47 4.47 6.48
C SER A 184 12.76 5.82 6.29
N ILE A 185 12.01 6.27 7.30
CA ILE A 185 11.36 7.59 7.28
C ILE A 185 12.40 8.70 7.26
N GLY A 186 13.47 8.58 8.05
CA GLY A 186 14.59 9.52 8.04
C GLY A 186 15.16 9.67 6.63
N THR A 187 15.44 8.56 5.96
CA THR A 187 15.91 8.56 4.56
C THR A 187 14.92 9.24 3.62
N GLY A 188 13.61 9.02 3.81
CA GLY A 188 12.56 9.71 3.05
C GLY A 188 12.53 11.22 3.27
N ILE A 189 12.73 11.68 4.51
CA ILE A 189 12.85 13.12 4.84
C ILE A 189 14.09 13.71 4.18
N PHE A 190 15.22 13.00 4.19
CA PHE A 190 16.42 13.44 3.48
C PHE A 190 16.19 13.53 1.97
N TYR A 191 15.52 12.54 1.39
CA TYR A 191 15.20 12.48 -0.04
C TYR A 191 14.24 13.58 -0.51
N LEU A 192 13.24 13.95 0.31
CA LEU A 192 12.21 14.92 -0.08
C LEU A 192 12.55 16.37 0.32
N TRP A 193 13.14 16.59 1.50
CA TRP A 193 13.26 17.93 2.09
C TRP A 193 14.68 18.46 2.24
N ILE A 194 15.67 17.61 2.54
CA ILE A 194 17.02 18.07 2.90
C ILE A 194 17.95 18.05 1.68
N PHE A 195 17.94 16.95 0.93
CA PHE A 195 18.69 16.77 -0.32
C PHE A 195 17.72 16.29 -1.40
N PRO A 196 16.88 17.19 -1.95
CA PRO A 196 15.89 16.82 -2.95
C PRO A 196 16.55 16.15 -4.15
N SER A 197 16.03 14.99 -4.56
CA SER A 197 16.56 14.25 -5.72
C SER A 197 16.58 15.06 -7.02
N GLU A 198 15.72 16.10 -7.15
CA GLU A 198 15.70 17.00 -8.29
C GLU A 198 16.94 17.90 -8.42
N GLN A 199 17.65 18.13 -7.31
CA GLN A 199 18.85 18.98 -7.27
C GLN A 199 20.14 18.15 -7.15
N TYR A 200 20.03 16.88 -6.76
CA TYR A 200 21.15 16.03 -6.40
C TYR A 200 21.03 14.65 -7.06
N ASP A 201 21.81 14.44 -8.13
CA ASP A 201 21.85 13.19 -8.92
C ASP A 201 22.40 11.96 -8.16
N PHE A 202 22.81 12.09 -6.90
CA PHE A 202 23.32 10.95 -6.13
C PHE A 202 22.20 10.03 -5.64
N TRP A 203 20.96 10.52 -5.55
CA TRP A 203 19.82 9.71 -5.11
C TRP A 203 19.24 8.91 -6.28
N PRO A 204 19.12 7.58 -6.16
CA PRO A 204 18.31 6.81 -7.10
C PRO A 204 16.83 7.14 -6.91
N HIS A 205 16.02 6.84 -7.92
CA HIS A 205 14.56 6.96 -7.85
C HIS A 205 14.00 6.28 -6.59
N PHE A 206 12.98 6.89 -5.96
CA PHE A 206 12.47 6.47 -4.64
C PHE A 206 12.11 4.98 -4.53
N LEU A 207 11.66 4.34 -5.62
CA LEU A 207 11.38 2.90 -5.66
C LEU A 207 12.65 2.05 -5.49
N LEU A 208 13.73 2.40 -6.19
CA LEU A 208 15.00 1.68 -6.06
C LEU A 208 15.59 1.91 -4.67
N LEU A 209 15.48 3.14 -4.15
CA LEU A 209 15.90 3.46 -2.79
C LEU A 209 15.13 2.64 -1.73
N SER A 210 13.81 2.55 -1.88
CA SER A 210 12.94 1.71 -1.04
C SER A 210 13.36 0.23 -1.07
N PHE A 211 13.69 -0.29 -2.25
CA PHE A 211 14.22 -1.65 -2.40
C PHE A 211 15.58 -1.83 -1.70
N CYS A 212 16.49 -0.87 -1.83
CA CYS A 212 17.77 -0.89 -1.12
C CYS A 212 17.56 -0.90 0.41
N ILE A 213 16.66 -0.07 0.93
CA ILE A 213 16.31 -0.05 2.36
C ILE A 213 15.74 -1.42 2.78
N PHE A 214 14.86 -2.01 1.97
CA PHE A 214 14.33 -3.35 2.22
C PHE A 214 15.46 -4.39 2.34
N VAL A 215 16.42 -4.41 1.41
CA VAL A 215 17.55 -5.35 1.43
C VAL A 215 18.43 -5.13 2.66
N ILE A 216 18.74 -3.88 3.01
CA ILE A 216 19.55 -3.55 4.20
C ILE A 216 18.84 -4.00 5.49
N LEU A 217 17.54 -3.71 5.63
CA LEU A 217 16.76 -4.11 6.79
C LEU A 217 16.58 -5.63 6.85
N ALA A 218 16.42 -6.31 5.72
CA ALA A 218 16.38 -7.77 5.65
C ALA A 218 17.71 -8.41 6.08
N ALA A 219 18.84 -7.86 5.65
CA ALA A 219 20.16 -8.29 6.10
C ALA A 219 20.36 -8.05 7.61
N ALA A 220 19.94 -6.89 8.11
CA ALA A 220 19.97 -6.61 9.54
C ALA A 220 19.07 -7.58 10.34
N ALA A 221 17.86 -7.85 9.87
CA ALA A 221 16.94 -8.82 10.48
C ALA A 221 17.55 -10.23 10.51
N PHE A 222 18.23 -10.63 9.42
CA PHE A 222 18.94 -11.91 9.31
C PHE A 222 20.04 -12.01 10.37
N LEU A 223 20.87 -10.98 10.48
CA LEU A 223 22.00 -10.95 11.41
C LEU A 223 21.51 -10.98 12.86
N ILE A 224 20.57 -10.11 13.23
CA ILE A 224 20.03 -10.03 14.60
C ILE A 224 19.41 -11.37 14.99
N SER A 225 18.61 -11.98 14.10
CA SER A 225 17.96 -13.28 14.37
C SER A 225 18.98 -14.41 14.55
N ARG A 226 20.13 -14.35 13.85
CA ARG A 226 21.19 -15.36 13.98
C ARG A 226 21.98 -15.23 15.28
N PHE A 227 22.19 -14.01 15.77
CA PHE A 227 22.88 -13.76 17.04
C PHE A 227 21.97 -13.99 18.27
N ASP A 228 20.65 -13.83 18.13
CA ASP A 228 19.66 -14.01 19.18
C ASP A 228 19.14 -15.47 19.28
N LYS A 229 20.04 -16.45 19.34
CA LYS A 229 19.69 -17.89 19.34
C LYS A 229 18.70 -18.30 20.45
N LYS A 230 18.73 -17.65 21.61
CA LYS A 230 17.83 -17.92 22.74
C LYS A 230 16.39 -17.44 22.51
N GLY A 231 16.19 -16.39 21.72
CA GLY A 231 14.86 -15.91 21.33
C GLY A 231 14.20 -16.78 20.26
N ALA A 232 15.00 -17.29 19.32
CA ALA A 232 14.52 -18.10 18.20
C ALA A 232 13.88 -19.42 18.64
N GLU A 233 14.44 -20.12 19.64
CA GLU A 233 13.88 -21.38 20.14
C GLU A 233 12.54 -21.20 20.87
N LYS A 234 12.37 -20.07 21.59
CA LYS A 234 11.13 -19.77 22.32
C LYS A 234 9.98 -19.45 21.36
N ASP A 235 10.25 -18.67 20.31
CA ASP A 235 9.24 -18.22 19.35
C ASP A 235 8.92 -19.28 18.30
N GLN A 236 9.86 -20.19 17.98
CA GLN A 236 9.64 -21.34 17.08
C GLN A 236 8.53 -22.28 17.55
N ASN A 237 8.40 -22.47 18.86
CA ASN A 237 7.36 -23.34 19.43
C ASN A 237 5.94 -22.76 19.28
N ILE A 238 5.82 -21.46 18.99
CA ILE A 238 4.53 -20.76 18.84
C ILE A 238 4.03 -20.86 17.39
N LEU A 239 4.95 -20.81 16.41
CA LEU A 239 4.64 -20.87 14.98
C LEU A 239 4.81 -22.31 14.45
N SER A 240 4.02 -23.24 14.98
CA SER A 240 3.93 -24.58 14.40
C SER A 240 3.07 -24.50 13.13
N TYR A 241 3.72 -24.28 11.99
CA TYR A 241 3.11 -24.48 10.68
C TYR A 241 2.79 -25.96 10.54
N GLU A 242 1.60 -26.35 10.96
CA GLU A 242 0.99 -27.62 10.55
C GLU A 242 1.07 -27.71 9.03
N LYS A 243 1.27 -28.91 8.47
CA LYS A 243 1.42 -29.10 7.01
C LYS A 243 0.19 -28.53 6.31
N LEU A 244 0.28 -27.29 5.84
CA LEU A 244 -0.78 -26.65 5.09
C LEU A 244 -1.01 -27.46 3.81
N PRO A 245 -2.26 -27.80 3.48
CA PRO A 245 -2.54 -28.49 2.23
C PRO A 245 -2.05 -27.62 1.06
N GLY A 246 -1.35 -28.24 0.11
CA GLY A 246 -0.87 -27.56 -1.09
C GLY A 246 -2.04 -27.01 -1.91
N PRO A 247 -1.81 -25.98 -2.75
CA PRO A 247 -2.86 -25.44 -3.61
C PRO A 247 -3.40 -26.52 -4.54
N GLU A 248 -4.72 -26.51 -4.76
CA GLU A 248 -5.34 -27.42 -5.73
C GLU A 248 -4.82 -27.20 -7.16
N LYS A 249 -4.89 -28.23 -8.01
CA LYS A 249 -4.43 -28.15 -9.41
C LYS A 249 -5.08 -26.99 -10.20
N LYS A 250 -6.36 -26.69 -9.93
CA LYS A 250 -7.09 -25.59 -10.56
C LYS A 250 -6.52 -24.22 -10.17
N VAL A 251 -6.12 -24.06 -8.90
CA VAL A 251 -5.48 -22.84 -8.40
C VAL A 251 -4.13 -22.65 -9.08
N TRP A 252 -3.34 -23.73 -9.16
CA TRP A 252 -2.06 -23.72 -9.86
C TRP A 252 -2.20 -23.35 -11.33
N ALA A 253 -3.17 -23.92 -12.03
CA ALA A 253 -3.46 -23.58 -13.43
C ALA A 253 -3.82 -22.09 -13.59
N ALA A 254 -4.64 -21.53 -12.69
CA ALA A 254 -5.02 -20.12 -12.72
C ALA A 254 -3.82 -19.18 -12.50
N TRP A 255 -2.90 -19.53 -11.60
CA TRP A 255 -1.66 -18.77 -11.39
C TRP A 255 -0.71 -18.86 -12.57
N ILE A 256 -0.52 -20.05 -13.14
CA ILE A 256 0.32 -20.23 -14.33
C ILE A 256 -0.24 -19.42 -15.51
N LEU A 257 -1.56 -19.47 -15.73
CA LEU A 257 -2.21 -18.71 -16.79
C LEU A 257 -1.98 -17.20 -16.61
N LEU A 258 -2.18 -16.68 -15.39
CA LEU A 258 -1.93 -15.28 -15.08
C LEU A 258 -0.47 -14.88 -15.37
N ILE A 259 0.50 -15.70 -14.94
CA ILE A 259 1.93 -15.45 -15.19
C ILE A 259 2.22 -15.44 -16.69
N ILE A 260 1.71 -16.42 -17.44
CA ILE A 260 1.89 -16.48 -18.91
C ILE A 260 1.34 -15.22 -19.56
N THR A 261 0.16 -14.75 -19.16
CA THR A 261 -0.41 -13.52 -19.71
C THR A 261 0.40 -12.29 -19.33
N MET A 262 0.87 -12.17 -18.08
CA MET A 262 1.71 -11.04 -17.68
C MET A 262 3.04 -11.00 -18.45
N VAL A 263 3.70 -12.15 -18.61
CA VAL A 263 4.94 -12.26 -19.39
C VAL A 263 4.66 -11.99 -20.88
N GLY A 264 3.56 -12.51 -21.42
CA GLY A 264 3.15 -12.27 -22.80
C GLY A 264 2.88 -10.80 -23.08
N LEU A 265 2.16 -10.10 -22.20
CA LEU A 265 1.94 -8.66 -22.30
C LEU A 265 3.25 -7.89 -22.22
N TYR A 266 4.13 -8.24 -21.29
CA TYR A 266 5.44 -7.59 -21.18
C TYR A 266 6.27 -7.74 -22.46
N ILE A 267 6.35 -8.96 -23.02
CA ILE A 267 7.07 -9.20 -24.28
C ILE A 267 6.43 -8.44 -25.43
N LEU A 268 5.10 -8.42 -25.51
CA LEU A 268 4.36 -7.73 -26.56
C LEU A 268 4.58 -6.21 -26.52
N PHE A 269 4.58 -5.59 -25.34
CA PHE A 269 4.81 -4.15 -25.23
C PHE A 269 6.29 -3.76 -25.31
N ASN A 270 7.20 -4.61 -24.84
CA ASN A 270 8.65 -4.33 -24.85
C ASN A 270 9.33 -4.71 -26.18
N GLY A 271 8.78 -5.67 -26.94
CA GLY A 271 9.33 -6.13 -28.21
C GLY A 271 9.15 -5.16 -29.39
N HIS A 272 8.48 -4.02 -29.17
CA HIS A 272 8.29 -2.96 -30.16
C HIS A 272 9.16 -1.71 -29.89
N SER A 273 10.18 -1.81 -29.02
CA SER A 273 11.17 -0.77 -28.76
C SER A 273 12.46 -0.97 -29.56
#